data_AF-A0A098EPG1-F1
#
_entry.id   AF-A0A098EPG1-F1
#
_cell.length_a   1.000
_cell.length_b   1.000
_cell.length_c   1.000
_cell.angle_alpha   90.00
_cell.angle_beta   90.00
_cell.angle_gamma   90.00
#
_symmetry.space_group_name_H-M   'P 1'
#
loop_
_entity.id
_entity.type
_entity.pdbx_description
1 polymer ?
#
loop_
_entity_poly.entity_id
_entity_poly.type
_entity_poly.pdbx_seq_one_letter_code
_entity_poly.pdbx_strand_id
1 'polypeptide(L)'
;MTSKLIHTYTEPETKGFWRIVFWFITGFMLLLSLSMVVVPFLILLEYQTWWLLFTIPFFIAGIFLNVSLLRLWKTTLWKQRHRARYGLYENRIETLEWPALYKSVPKERTIHFDNIVSVVASYYIVREFLPQGLINDGSIENAPMFYIIYTTEEGKQIQNVLFPNHGDEGINLWFRHFIENKIPLLYNARQMFRTDTPILSDEKRLEYLLSTDENVAFPFQTSWLKDEPSALAAWQKIETQKQERAEAKDPVLKEARQKHSFRKWIISIVLPLQLMGILMFRVTQLGQSYNVQSANVLPGIAIFLLGGFLFFFLLKNHLRWHYMLTYYAMVLFLGFISFIAAETEGALALGIGSASLLFPAFIWIPYVAIKKMPQPAPDSKPKDAAW
;
A
#
# COMPACT_ATOMS: atom_id res chain seq x y z
N MET A 1 30.54 -16.83 -33.50
CA MET A 1 29.11 -17.19 -33.65
C MET A 1 28.30 -16.14 -32.90
N THR A 2 27.48 -15.36 -33.60
CA THR A 2 26.57 -14.37 -33.00
C THR A 2 25.41 -15.11 -32.34
N SER A 3 25.31 -15.12 -31.01
CA SER A 3 24.17 -15.78 -30.34
C SER A 3 22.86 -15.08 -30.71
N LYS A 4 21.78 -15.85 -30.83
CA LYS A 4 20.47 -15.29 -31.15
C LYS A 4 19.96 -14.44 -30.00
N LEU A 5 19.46 -13.24 -30.32
CA LEU A 5 18.72 -12.39 -29.39
C LEU A 5 17.31 -12.97 -29.23
N ILE A 6 16.92 -13.29 -28.00
CA ILE A 6 15.61 -13.85 -27.70
C ILE A 6 14.63 -12.74 -27.38
N HIS A 7 15.01 -11.85 -26.46
CA HIS A 7 14.13 -10.82 -25.95
C HIS A 7 14.93 -9.61 -25.51
N THR A 8 14.45 -8.42 -25.82
CA THR A 8 15.00 -7.16 -25.33
C THR A 8 13.95 -6.48 -24.50
N TYR A 9 14.30 -6.22 -23.24
CA TYR A 9 13.52 -5.39 -22.35
C TYR A 9 14.21 -4.04 -22.18
N THR A 10 13.45 -2.96 -22.30
CA THR A 10 13.90 -1.59 -22.00
C THR A 10 12.93 -1.00 -21.01
N GLU A 11 13.43 -0.36 -19.96
CA GLU A 11 12.55 0.28 -18.98
C GLU A 11 11.54 1.20 -19.68
N PRO A 12 10.25 1.12 -19.29
CA PRO A 12 9.18 1.82 -19.97
C PRO A 12 9.37 3.34 -19.91
N GLU A 13 8.91 4.04 -20.95
CA GLU A 13 8.74 5.49 -20.85
C GLU A 13 7.78 5.82 -19.70
N THR A 14 7.94 6.99 -19.09
CA THR A 14 6.85 7.55 -18.27
C THR A 14 5.57 7.59 -19.11
N LYS A 15 4.49 6.93 -18.67
CA LYS A 15 3.20 6.89 -19.39
C LYS A 15 2.82 8.30 -19.86
N GLY A 16 2.35 8.42 -21.10
CA GLY A 16 2.11 9.72 -21.75
C GLY A 16 1.24 10.69 -20.93
N PHE A 17 0.19 10.17 -20.30
CA PHE A 17 -0.66 10.94 -19.38
C PHE A 17 0.15 11.61 -18.26
N TRP A 18 0.97 10.85 -17.54
CA TRP A 18 1.79 11.37 -16.44
C TRP A 18 2.86 12.35 -16.92
N ARG A 19 3.37 12.17 -18.14
CA ARG A 19 4.28 13.14 -18.76
C ARG A 19 3.59 14.47 -18.98
N ILE A 20 2.37 14.48 -19.54
CA ILE A 20 1.58 15.70 -19.78
C ILE A 20 1.26 16.38 -18.45
N VAL A 21 0.75 15.63 -17.47
CA VAL A 21 0.42 16.15 -16.13
C VAL A 21 1.65 16.76 -15.46
N PHE A 22 2.81 16.09 -15.54
CA PHE A 22 4.06 16.61 -15.01
C PHE A 22 4.44 17.94 -15.65
N TRP A 23 4.43 18.03 -16.98
CA TRP A 23 4.75 19.27 -17.70
C TRP A 23 3.79 20.41 -17.38
N PHE A 24 2.49 20.12 -17.28
CA PHE A 24 1.48 21.11 -16.94
C PHE A 24 1.65 21.65 -15.52
N ILE A 25 1.76 20.76 -14.51
CA ILE A 25 1.93 21.16 -13.11
C ILE A 25 3.24 21.93 -12.91
N THR A 26 4.34 21.41 -13.44
CA THR A 26 5.64 22.06 -13.28
C THR A 26 5.75 23.36 -14.07
N GLY A 27 5.13 23.45 -15.24
CA GLY A 27 5.02 24.69 -16.02
C GLY A 27 4.21 25.76 -15.30
N PHE A 28 3.05 25.39 -14.73
CA PHE A 28 2.25 26.29 -13.90
C PHE A 28 3.02 26.77 -12.66
N MET A 29 3.67 25.85 -11.94
CA MET A 29 4.50 26.19 -10.78
C MET A 29 5.68 27.08 -11.17
N LEU A 30 6.25 26.90 -12.36
CA LEU A 30 7.32 27.76 -12.87
C LEU A 30 6.81 29.19 -13.08
N LEU A 31 5.67 29.37 -13.76
CA LEU A 31 5.04 30.68 -13.96
C LEU A 31 4.70 31.36 -12.62
N LEU A 32 4.13 30.61 -11.68
CA LEU A 32 3.83 31.10 -10.34
C LEU A 32 5.11 31.55 -9.63
N SER A 33 6.14 30.71 -9.61
CA SER A 33 7.42 31.03 -8.97
C SER A 33 8.15 32.20 -9.64
N LEU A 34 8.04 32.35 -10.96
CA LEU A 34 8.58 33.48 -11.69
C LEU A 34 7.83 34.77 -11.35
N SER A 35 6.50 34.72 -11.22
CA SER A 35 5.71 35.88 -10.81
C SER A 35 6.08 36.38 -9.41
N MET A 36 6.41 35.47 -8.49
CA MET A 36 6.92 35.82 -7.14
C MET A 36 8.29 36.50 -7.16
N VAL A 37 9.04 36.41 -8.27
CA VAL A 37 10.33 37.11 -8.44
C VAL A 37 10.10 38.42 -9.19
N VAL A 38 9.45 38.36 -10.34
CA VAL A 38 9.29 39.50 -11.26
C VAL A 38 8.34 40.55 -10.69
N VAL A 39 7.19 40.17 -10.12
CA VAL A 39 6.21 41.14 -9.62
C VAL A 39 6.77 41.96 -8.46
N PRO A 40 7.33 41.36 -7.39
CA PRO A 40 8.00 42.14 -6.34
C PRO A 40 9.13 43.02 -6.86
N PHE A 41 9.92 42.53 -7.82
CA PHE A 41 11.01 43.29 -8.41
C PHE A 41 10.52 44.54 -9.16
N LEU A 42 9.46 44.41 -9.97
CA LEU A 42 8.86 45.55 -10.67
C LEU A 42 8.23 46.56 -9.69
N ILE A 43 7.54 46.09 -8.65
CA ILE A 43 6.96 46.98 -7.62
C ILE A 43 8.06 47.74 -6.87
N LEU A 44 9.19 47.08 -6.57
CA LEU A 44 10.33 47.71 -5.91
C LEU A 44 10.94 48.82 -6.75
N LEU A 45 11.03 48.63 -8.08
CA LEU A 45 11.54 49.64 -9.01
C LEU A 45 10.61 50.86 -9.11
N GLU A 46 9.29 50.63 -9.14
CA GLU A 46 8.29 51.68 -9.34
C GLU A 46 8.08 52.55 -8.09
N TYR A 47 7.90 51.93 -6.92
CA TYR A 47 7.41 52.64 -5.73
C TYR A 47 8.51 53.01 -4.71
N GLN A 48 9.71 52.41 -4.79
CA GLN A 48 10.90 52.73 -3.97
C GLN A 48 10.64 53.03 -2.48
N THR A 49 9.69 52.31 -1.86
CA THR A 49 9.25 52.53 -0.47
C THR A 49 9.74 51.42 0.45
N TRP A 50 10.04 51.77 1.71
CA TRP A 50 10.65 50.87 2.70
C TRP A 50 9.75 49.68 3.09
N TRP A 51 8.42 49.79 3.00
CA TRP A 51 7.51 48.67 3.29
C TRP A 51 7.60 47.55 2.24
N LEU A 52 8.17 47.83 1.05
CA LEU A 52 8.44 46.80 0.04
C LEU A 52 9.50 45.78 0.48
N LEU A 53 10.23 46.04 1.58
CA LEU A 53 11.08 45.03 2.19
C LEU A 53 10.29 43.78 2.61
N PHE A 54 8.97 43.89 2.86
CA PHE A 54 8.11 42.73 3.13
C PHE A 54 7.94 41.79 1.93
N THR A 55 8.31 42.19 0.71
CA THR A 55 8.26 41.31 -0.48
C THR A 55 9.52 40.49 -0.67
N ILE A 56 10.60 40.74 0.09
CA ILE A 56 11.87 40.00 0.01
C ILE A 56 11.69 38.48 0.25
N PRO A 57 10.90 38.01 1.23
CA PRO A 57 10.67 36.58 1.41
C PRO A 57 10.05 35.90 0.18
N PHE A 58 9.16 36.59 -0.54
CA PHE A 58 8.56 36.07 -1.78
C PHE A 58 9.59 35.95 -2.90
N PHE A 59 10.51 36.91 -3.01
CA PHE A 59 11.60 36.86 -3.97
C PHE A 59 12.53 35.67 -3.69
N ILE A 60 12.94 35.47 -2.43
CA ILE A 60 13.79 34.33 -2.02
C ILE A 60 13.06 33.00 -2.29
N ALA A 61 11.79 32.90 -1.90
CA ALA A 61 10.97 31.71 -2.13
C ALA A 61 10.81 31.42 -3.64
N GLY A 62 10.57 32.45 -4.44
CA GLY A 62 10.46 32.35 -5.90
C GLY A 62 11.74 31.81 -6.54
N ILE A 63 12.91 32.35 -6.18
CA ILE A 63 14.20 31.85 -6.67
C ILE A 63 14.42 30.39 -6.27
N PHE A 64 14.17 30.05 -4.99
CA PHE A 64 14.34 28.68 -4.49
C PHE A 64 13.44 27.68 -5.23
N LEU A 65 12.18 28.04 -5.47
CA LEU A 65 11.22 27.22 -6.22
C LEU A 65 11.68 27.04 -7.67
N ASN A 66 12.10 28.11 -8.36
CA ASN A 66 12.62 28.03 -9.73
C ASN A 66 13.82 27.08 -9.82
N VAL A 67 14.81 27.22 -8.93
CA VAL A 67 16.00 26.34 -8.90
C VAL A 67 15.59 24.89 -8.63
N SER A 68 14.64 24.65 -7.74
CA SER A 68 14.15 23.30 -7.43
C SER A 68 13.41 22.66 -8.60
N LEU A 69 12.54 23.42 -9.29
CA LEU A 69 11.84 22.98 -10.49
C LEU A 69 12.81 22.65 -11.63
N LEU A 70 13.84 23.49 -11.85
CA LEU A 70 14.87 23.23 -12.86
C LEU A 70 15.66 21.95 -12.55
N ARG A 71 16.03 21.71 -11.28
CA ARG A 71 16.68 20.46 -10.87
C ARG A 71 15.77 19.25 -11.10
N LEU A 72 14.49 19.38 -10.77
CA LEU A 72 13.49 18.33 -11.00
C LEU A 72 13.36 18.02 -12.49
N TRP A 73 13.23 19.02 -13.35
CA TRP A 73 13.21 18.86 -14.80
C TRP A 73 14.47 18.19 -15.34
N LYS A 74 15.65 18.66 -14.93
CA LYS A 74 16.92 18.06 -15.35
C LYS A 74 16.99 16.59 -14.96
N THR A 75 16.53 16.25 -13.76
CA THR A 75 16.49 14.88 -13.24
C THR A 75 15.54 14.01 -14.07
N THR A 76 14.32 14.48 -14.31
CA THR A 76 13.30 13.74 -15.05
C THR A 76 13.70 13.55 -16.52
N LEU A 77 14.20 14.59 -17.18
CA LEU A 77 14.70 14.51 -18.55
C LEU A 77 15.88 13.54 -18.67
N TRP A 78 16.78 13.56 -17.68
CA TRP A 78 17.89 12.62 -17.63
C TRP A 78 17.39 11.18 -17.54
N LYS A 79 16.47 10.88 -16.60
CA LYS A 79 15.86 9.54 -16.45
C LYS A 79 15.11 9.09 -17.72
N GLN A 80 14.45 10.02 -18.40
CA GLN A 80 13.73 9.70 -19.64
C GLN A 80 14.67 9.33 -20.80
N ARG A 81 15.89 9.88 -20.83
CA ARG A 81 16.90 9.60 -21.87
C ARG A 81 17.80 8.40 -21.55
N HIS A 82 18.05 8.14 -20.27
CA HIS A 82 19.02 7.13 -19.79
C HIS A 82 18.26 6.00 -19.09
N ARG A 83 17.70 5.08 -19.88
CA ARG A 83 16.83 3.98 -19.41
C ARG A 83 17.50 2.64 -19.53
N ALA A 84 17.43 1.85 -18.47
CA ALA A 84 18.08 0.55 -18.43
C ALA A 84 17.59 -0.36 -19.57
N ARG A 85 18.53 -1.11 -20.15
CA ARG A 85 18.27 -2.09 -21.21
C ARG A 85 18.81 -3.44 -20.79
N TYR A 86 18.02 -4.47 -21.05
CA TYR A 86 18.31 -5.85 -20.70
C TYR A 86 18.06 -6.71 -21.93
N GLY A 87 19.11 -7.25 -22.51
CA GLY A 87 19.07 -8.19 -23.62
C GLY A 87 19.22 -9.62 -23.11
N LEU A 88 18.21 -10.45 -23.35
CA LEU A 88 18.26 -11.88 -23.13
C LEU A 88 18.70 -12.57 -24.42
N TYR A 89 19.84 -13.26 -24.36
CA TYR A 89 20.36 -14.09 -25.44
C TYR A 89 20.37 -15.56 -25.01
N GLU A 90 20.58 -16.46 -25.96
CA GLU A 90 20.55 -17.92 -25.74
C GLU A 90 21.47 -18.40 -24.61
N ASN A 91 22.63 -17.75 -24.40
CA ASN A 91 23.64 -18.20 -23.45
C ASN A 91 24.09 -17.12 -22.44
N ARG A 92 23.52 -15.91 -22.52
CA ARG A 92 23.94 -14.78 -21.70
C ARG A 92 22.88 -13.70 -21.60
N ILE A 93 23.07 -12.83 -20.63
CA ILE A 93 22.31 -11.62 -20.42
C ILE A 93 23.24 -10.45 -20.62
N GLU A 94 22.85 -9.49 -21.45
CA GLU A 94 23.55 -8.21 -21.57
C GLU A 94 22.73 -7.14 -20.88
N THR A 95 23.35 -6.40 -19.97
CA THR A 95 22.69 -5.32 -19.21
C THR A 95 23.40 -4.02 -19.44
N LEU A 96 22.63 -2.95 -19.62
CA LEU A 96 23.12 -1.58 -19.73
C LEU A 96 22.35 -0.73 -18.74
N GLU A 97 23.03 -0.25 -17.70
CA GLU A 97 22.43 0.49 -16.59
C GLU A 97 23.18 1.79 -16.28
N TRP A 98 22.51 2.76 -15.67
CA TRP A 98 23.15 3.99 -15.21
C TRP A 98 23.22 4.00 -13.68
N PRO A 99 24.40 3.74 -13.10
CA PRO A 99 24.52 3.47 -11.66
C PRO A 99 24.28 4.71 -10.79
N ALA A 100 24.37 5.92 -11.37
CA ALA A 100 24.07 7.15 -10.65
C ALA A 100 23.53 8.23 -11.58
N LEU A 101 22.73 9.12 -11.00
CA LEU A 101 22.14 10.24 -11.70
C LEU A 101 23.24 11.19 -12.21
N TYR A 102 23.12 11.60 -13.47
CA TYR A 102 24.07 12.46 -14.19
C TYR A 102 25.43 11.83 -14.55
N LYS A 103 25.65 10.53 -14.32
CA LYS A 103 26.81 9.84 -14.92
C LYS A 103 26.55 9.62 -16.41
N SER A 104 27.54 9.96 -17.23
CA SER A 104 27.47 9.82 -18.69
C SER A 104 27.77 8.40 -19.18
N VAL A 105 28.59 7.65 -18.44
CA VAL A 105 29.04 6.31 -18.86
C VAL A 105 28.09 5.26 -18.28
N PRO A 106 27.41 4.46 -19.13
CA PRO A 106 26.61 3.34 -18.65
C PRO A 106 27.52 2.24 -18.11
N LYS A 107 27.02 1.49 -17.13
CA LYS A 107 27.61 0.24 -16.68
C LYS A 107 27.05 -0.88 -17.55
N GLU A 108 27.87 -1.36 -18.47
CA GLU A 108 27.57 -2.53 -19.29
C GLU A 108 28.05 -3.79 -18.57
N ARG A 109 27.25 -4.85 -18.58
CA ARG A 109 27.64 -6.15 -18.05
C ARG A 109 27.15 -7.26 -18.98
N THR A 110 27.95 -8.30 -19.04
CA THR A 110 27.62 -9.53 -19.75
C THR A 110 27.65 -10.68 -18.74
N ILE A 111 26.50 -11.31 -18.52
CA ILE A 111 26.32 -12.37 -17.54
C ILE A 111 26.06 -13.67 -18.29
N HIS A 112 27.04 -14.56 -18.33
CA HIS A 112 26.87 -15.89 -18.90
C HIS A 112 25.99 -16.75 -17.99
N PHE A 113 25.14 -17.59 -18.59
CA PHE A 113 24.25 -18.47 -17.83
C PHE A 113 25.00 -19.45 -16.92
N ASP A 114 26.17 -19.91 -17.35
CA ASP A 114 27.05 -20.79 -16.55
C ASP A 114 27.49 -20.13 -15.23
N ASN A 115 27.48 -18.80 -15.16
CA ASN A 115 27.85 -18.05 -13.97
C ASN A 115 26.65 -17.77 -13.06
N ILE A 116 25.42 -18.01 -13.52
CA ILE A 116 24.20 -17.74 -12.75
C ILE A 116 24.02 -18.84 -11.72
N VAL A 117 24.01 -18.44 -10.44
CA VAL A 117 23.81 -19.34 -9.30
C VAL A 117 22.32 -19.62 -9.12
N SER A 118 21.49 -18.58 -9.19
CA SER A 118 20.04 -18.67 -9.03
C SER A 118 19.36 -17.38 -9.47
N VAL A 119 18.07 -17.48 -9.78
CA VAL A 119 17.21 -16.32 -10.03
C VAL A 119 16.11 -16.31 -8.98
N VAL A 120 16.04 -15.23 -8.21
CA VAL A 120 14.97 -15.02 -7.22
C VAL A 120 13.94 -14.05 -7.79
N ALA A 121 12.74 -14.56 -8.03
CA ALA A 121 11.59 -13.76 -8.42
C ALA A 121 11.00 -13.04 -7.21
N SER A 122 10.67 -11.77 -7.39
CA SER A 122 10.16 -10.91 -6.33
C SER A 122 9.32 -9.78 -6.93
N TYR A 123 9.01 -8.78 -6.13
CA TYR A 123 8.35 -7.56 -6.56
C TYR A 123 9.07 -6.33 -6.01
N TYR A 124 8.90 -5.23 -6.73
CA TYR A 124 9.33 -3.91 -6.27
C TYR A 124 8.16 -2.96 -6.17
N ILE A 125 8.33 -1.96 -5.31
CA ILE A 125 7.37 -0.86 -5.19
C ILE A 125 7.62 0.13 -6.34
N VAL A 126 6.64 0.22 -7.24
CA VAL A 126 6.63 1.19 -8.35
C VAL A 126 6.21 2.55 -7.80
N ARG A 127 5.11 2.59 -7.03
CA ARG A 127 4.56 3.79 -6.41
C ARG A 127 3.93 3.46 -5.07
N GLU A 128 4.14 4.33 -4.10
CA GLU A 128 3.39 4.33 -2.86
C GLU A 128 2.54 5.60 -2.81
N PHE A 129 1.23 5.43 -2.86
CA PHE A 129 0.30 6.52 -2.61
C PHE A 129 0.08 6.61 -1.11
N LEU A 130 0.69 7.59 -0.46
CA LEU A 130 0.44 7.86 0.96
C LEU A 130 -1.05 8.15 1.19
N PRO A 131 -1.65 7.66 2.29
CA PRO A 131 -3.05 7.91 2.59
C PRO A 131 -3.30 9.40 2.83
N GLN A 132 -3.75 10.13 1.81
CA GLN A 132 -4.25 11.49 1.93
C GLN A 132 -5.75 11.45 2.21
N GLY A 133 -6.13 11.47 3.50
CA GLY A 133 -7.52 11.65 3.95
C GLY A 133 -8.12 10.50 4.78
N LEU A 134 -9.40 10.67 5.13
CA LEU A 134 -10.17 9.78 6.02
C LEU A 134 -10.49 8.40 5.41
N ILE A 135 -10.51 8.26 4.07
CA ILE A 135 -11.12 7.12 3.38
C ILE A 135 -10.13 6.28 2.54
N ASN A 136 -8.93 6.78 2.24
CA ASN A 136 -7.99 6.05 1.39
C ASN A 136 -6.90 5.39 2.24
N ASP A 137 -6.97 4.07 2.38
CA ASP A 137 -5.82 3.27 2.78
C ASP A 137 -4.79 3.39 1.66
N GLY A 138 -3.57 3.83 1.98
CA GLY A 138 -2.54 4.09 0.98
C GLY A 138 -2.38 2.89 0.04
N SER A 139 -2.36 3.13 -1.27
CA SER A 139 -2.19 2.06 -2.25
C SER A 139 -0.73 1.95 -2.64
N ILE A 140 -0.16 0.76 -2.45
CA ILE A 140 1.15 0.40 -2.96
C ILE A 140 0.93 -0.30 -4.30
N GLU A 141 1.48 0.29 -5.37
CA GLU A 141 1.56 -0.32 -6.68
C GLU A 141 2.88 -1.10 -6.76
N ASN A 142 2.78 -2.42 -6.93
CA ASN A 142 3.93 -3.31 -7.09
C ASN A 142 4.04 -3.81 -8.53
N ALA A 143 5.25 -4.15 -8.94
CA ALA A 143 5.47 -4.87 -10.19
C ALA A 143 6.57 -5.93 -10.02
N PRO A 144 6.62 -6.96 -10.90
CA PRO A 144 7.57 -8.06 -10.76
C PRO A 144 9.01 -7.62 -11.00
N MET A 145 9.94 -8.32 -10.38
CA MET A 145 11.36 -8.20 -10.68
C MET A 145 12.10 -9.51 -10.49
N PHE A 146 13.25 -9.62 -11.15
CA PHE A 146 14.21 -10.69 -10.91
C PHE A 146 15.47 -10.18 -10.25
N TYR A 147 15.91 -10.92 -9.24
CA TYR A 147 17.25 -10.87 -8.69
C TYR A 147 18.07 -12.00 -9.28
N ILE A 148 18.96 -11.66 -10.21
CA ILE A 148 19.85 -12.62 -10.85
C ILE A 148 21.14 -12.63 -10.05
N ILE A 149 21.39 -13.73 -9.34
CA ILE A 149 22.59 -13.92 -8.53
C ILE A 149 23.60 -14.68 -9.39
N TYR A 150 24.76 -14.08 -9.62
CA TYR A 150 25.79 -14.64 -10.49
C TYR A 150 27.18 -14.50 -9.86
N THR A 151 28.12 -15.33 -10.31
CA THR A 151 29.50 -15.34 -9.83
C THR A 151 30.39 -14.57 -10.80
N THR A 152 31.26 -13.71 -10.26
CA THR A 152 32.34 -13.02 -10.96
C THR A 152 33.68 -13.34 -10.28
N GLU A 153 34.78 -12.86 -10.85
CA GLU A 153 36.11 -12.97 -10.25
C GLU A 153 36.19 -12.31 -8.85
N GLU A 154 35.37 -11.29 -8.61
CA GLU A 154 35.28 -10.56 -7.34
C GLU A 154 34.33 -11.22 -6.33
N GLY A 155 33.66 -12.32 -6.70
CA GLY A 155 32.71 -13.04 -5.86
C GLY A 155 31.28 -13.03 -6.41
N LYS A 156 30.30 -13.24 -5.53
CA LYS A 156 28.89 -13.22 -5.95
C LYS A 156 28.41 -11.77 -6.12
N GLN A 157 27.65 -11.53 -7.16
CA GLN A 157 27.01 -10.24 -7.46
C GLN A 157 25.52 -10.43 -7.74
N ILE A 158 24.77 -9.34 -7.66
CA ILE A 158 23.34 -9.30 -7.94
C ILE A 158 23.07 -8.36 -9.12
N GLN A 159 22.19 -8.80 -10.02
CA GLN A 159 21.65 -7.99 -11.10
C GLN A 159 20.13 -7.94 -10.99
N ASN A 160 19.58 -6.73 -11.03
CA ASN A 160 18.14 -6.51 -10.95
C ASN A 160 17.56 -6.39 -12.36
N VAL A 161 16.47 -7.08 -12.64
CA VAL A 161 15.70 -6.91 -13.88
C VAL A 161 14.27 -6.57 -13.47
N LEU A 162 13.83 -5.34 -13.77
CA LEU A 162 12.55 -4.79 -13.34
C LEU A 162 11.51 -4.95 -14.44
N PHE A 163 10.35 -5.52 -14.18
CA PHE A 163 9.26 -5.61 -15.17
C PHE A 163 8.21 -4.55 -14.92
N PRO A 164 7.60 -3.96 -15.97
CA PRO A 164 6.73 -2.80 -15.85
C PRO A 164 5.38 -3.12 -15.20
N ASN A 165 4.92 -4.37 -15.32
CA ASN A 165 3.66 -4.85 -14.75
C ASN A 165 3.63 -6.38 -14.67
N HIS A 166 2.63 -6.93 -13.98
CA HIS A 166 2.46 -8.37 -13.79
C HIS A 166 2.07 -9.15 -15.06
N GLY A 167 1.59 -8.47 -16.11
CA GLY A 167 1.15 -9.06 -17.37
C GLY A 167 2.20 -9.05 -18.48
N ASP A 168 3.44 -8.61 -18.21
CA ASP A 168 4.50 -8.57 -19.22
C ASP A 168 4.87 -9.99 -19.68
N GLU A 169 4.67 -10.28 -20.97
CA GLU A 169 5.01 -11.57 -21.57
C GLU A 169 6.50 -11.90 -21.46
N GLY A 170 7.35 -10.87 -21.37
CA GLY A 170 8.78 -11.00 -21.11
C GLY A 170 9.06 -11.82 -19.86
N ILE A 171 8.28 -11.68 -18.79
CA ILE A 171 8.46 -12.45 -17.56
C ILE A 171 8.44 -13.96 -17.84
N ASN A 172 7.44 -14.41 -18.61
CA ASN A 172 7.26 -15.81 -18.95
C ASN A 172 8.37 -16.31 -19.88
N LEU A 173 8.82 -15.47 -20.83
CA LEU A 173 9.94 -15.80 -21.73
C LEU A 173 11.24 -16.01 -20.94
N TRP A 174 11.55 -15.12 -20.02
CA TRP A 174 12.73 -15.24 -19.17
C TRP A 174 12.69 -16.50 -18.30
N PHE A 175 11.57 -16.80 -17.65
CA PHE A 175 11.43 -18.03 -16.86
C PHE A 175 11.63 -19.29 -17.68
N ARG A 176 11.05 -19.37 -18.89
CA ARG A 176 11.25 -20.52 -19.79
C ARG A 176 12.74 -20.72 -20.10
N HIS A 177 13.44 -19.65 -20.44
CA HIS A 177 14.87 -19.75 -20.74
C HIS A 177 15.72 -20.13 -19.53
N PHE A 178 15.38 -19.67 -18.34
CA PHE A 178 16.07 -20.11 -17.13
C PHE A 178 15.86 -21.60 -16.86
N ILE A 179 14.65 -22.12 -17.08
CA ILE A 179 14.36 -23.56 -16.92
C ILE A 179 15.08 -24.40 -17.96
N GLU A 180 15.07 -23.99 -19.23
CA GLU A 180 15.77 -24.68 -20.33
C GLU A 180 17.27 -24.81 -20.03
N ASN A 181 17.86 -23.79 -19.39
CA ASN A 181 19.27 -23.77 -18.98
C ASN A 181 19.50 -24.31 -17.56
N LYS A 182 18.49 -24.93 -16.93
CA LYS A 182 18.57 -25.56 -15.60
C LYS A 182 19.01 -24.60 -14.48
N ILE A 183 18.70 -23.31 -14.62
CA ILE A 183 18.98 -22.30 -13.60
C ILE A 183 17.92 -22.41 -12.48
N PRO A 184 18.33 -22.51 -11.20
CA PRO A 184 17.39 -22.57 -10.09
C PRO A 184 16.51 -21.31 -10.01
N LEU A 185 15.19 -21.52 -9.96
CA LEU A 185 14.19 -20.47 -9.80
C LEU A 185 13.65 -20.47 -8.37
N LEU A 186 13.81 -19.35 -7.69
CA LEU A 186 13.35 -19.10 -6.34
C LEU A 186 12.35 -17.95 -6.31
N TYR A 187 11.61 -17.81 -5.22
CA TYR A 187 10.68 -16.72 -4.98
C TYR A 187 10.83 -16.18 -3.57
N ASN A 188 10.79 -14.85 -3.45
CA ASN A 188 10.83 -14.15 -2.18
C ASN A 188 9.98 -12.88 -2.28
N ALA A 189 8.97 -12.77 -1.41
CA ALA A 189 8.03 -11.65 -1.40
C ALA A 189 8.50 -10.48 -0.52
N ARG A 190 9.73 -10.50 0.02
CA ARG A 190 10.18 -9.40 0.88
C ARG A 190 10.44 -8.14 0.05
N GLN A 191 9.86 -7.03 0.47
CA GLN A 191 10.10 -5.72 -0.17
C GLN A 191 11.54 -5.26 0.11
N MET A 192 12.39 -5.32 -0.90
CA MET A 192 13.79 -4.90 -0.81
C MET A 192 14.14 -3.76 -1.78
N PHE A 193 13.26 -3.49 -2.75
CA PHE A 193 13.51 -2.52 -3.81
C PHE A 193 12.30 -1.62 -4.04
N ARG A 194 12.59 -0.35 -4.31
CA ARG A 194 11.62 0.69 -4.66
C ARG A 194 12.27 1.63 -5.67
N THR A 195 11.52 2.05 -6.69
CA THR A 195 12.06 2.75 -7.87
C THR A 195 12.62 4.14 -7.57
N ASP A 196 12.08 4.85 -6.59
CA ASP A 196 12.57 6.19 -6.21
C ASP A 196 13.77 6.14 -5.25
N THR A 197 13.79 5.17 -4.34
CA THR A 197 14.74 5.02 -3.25
C THR A 197 14.89 3.53 -2.89
N PRO A 198 16.03 2.89 -3.20
CA PRO A 198 16.21 1.48 -2.84
C PRO A 198 16.19 1.32 -1.31
N ILE A 199 15.36 0.38 -0.81
CA ILE A 199 15.21 0.10 0.62
C ILE A 199 16.51 -0.50 1.17
N LEU A 200 17.13 -1.40 0.41
CA LEU A 200 18.40 -2.03 0.72
C LEU A 200 19.40 -1.80 -0.43
N SER A 201 20.68 -1.63 -0.09
CA SER A 201 21.76 -1.61 -1.09
C SER A 201 21.93 -2.98 -1.74
N ASP A 202 22.57 -3.05 -2.91
CA ASP A 202 22.80 -4.28 -3.66
C ASP A 202 23.52 -5.34 -2.82
N GLU A 203 24.49 -4.93 -2.00
CA GLU A 203 25.26 -5.82 -1.13
C GLU A 203 24.37 -6.43 -0.04
N LYS A 204 23.55 -5.60 0.62
CA LYS A 204 22.61 -6.07 1.66
C LYS A 204 21.53 -6.97 1.10
N ARG A 205 21.06 -6.71 -0.13
CA ARG A 205 20.09 -7.56 -0.83
C ARG A 205 20.69 -8.92 -1.16
N LEU A 206 21.91 -8.93 -1.69
CA LEU A 206 22.63 -10.16 -1.96
C LEU A 206 22.87 -10.96 -0.68
N GLU A 207 23.37 -10.32 0.38
CA GLU A 207 23.59 -10.95 1.68
C GLU A 207 22.30 -11.57 2.24
N TYR A 208 21.20 -10.82 2.22
CA TYR A 208 19.90 -11.32 2.66
C TYR A 208 19.41 -12.50 1.81
N LEU A 209 19.45 -12.39 0.47
CA LEU A 209 18.98 -13.45 -0.42
C LEU A 209 19.82 -14.73 -0.32
N LEU A 210 21.12 -14.63 0.01
CA LEU A 210 21.98 -15.79 0.21
C LEU A 210 21.86 -16.43 1.60
N SER A 211 21.55 -15.64 2.62
CA SER A 211 21.50 -16.10 4.02
C SER A 211 20.10 -16.51 4.48
N THR A 212 19.06 -16.05 3.80
CA THR A 212 17.67 -16.26 4.22
C THR A 212 17.17 -17.66 3.90
N ASP A 213 16.45 -18.24 4.86
CA ASP A 213 15.65 -19.44 4.71
C ASP A 213 14.24 -19.16 4.13
N GLU A 214 13.95 -17.89 3.84
CA GLU A 214 12.64 -17.44 3.31
C GLU A 214 12.48 -17.69 1.81
N ASN A 215 13.54 -18.04 1.07
CA ASN A 215 13.44 -18.31 -0.36
C ASN A 215 12.72 -19.64 -0.59
N VAL A 216 11.62 -19.61 -1.35
CA VAL A 216 10.89 -20.82 -1.76
C VAL A 216 11.18 -21.14 -3.22
N ALA A 217 11.11 -22.42 -3.61
CA ALA A 217 11.20 -22.79 -5.02
C ALA A 217 10.01 -22.20 -5.79
N PHE A 218 10.26 -21.62 -6.97
CA PHE A 218 9.20 -21.06 -7.80
C PHE A 218 8.68 -22.12 -8.79
N PRO A 219 7.41 -22.56 -8.68
CA PRO A 219 6.87 -23.67 -9.46
C PRO A 219 6.35 -23.20 -10.83
N PHE A 220 7.21 -22.61 -11.66
CA PHE A 220 6.78 -22.12 -12.97
C PHE A 220 6.36 -23.28 -13.88
N GLN A 221 5.11 -23.27 -14.32
CA GLN A 221 4.52 -24.24 -15.23
C GLN A 221 3.97 -23.58 -16.49
N THR A 222 3.26 -22.46 -16.34
CA THR A 222 2.52 -21.86 -17.44
C THR A 222 2.76 -20.37 -17.58
N SER A 223 2.47 -19.62 -16.52
CA SER A 223 2.63 -18.18 -16.50
C SER A 223 2.80 -17.65 -15.08
N TRP A 224 3.57 -16.58 -14.96
CA TRP A 224 3.75 -15.84 -13.72
C TRP A 224 2.43 -15.56 -13.01
N LEU A 225 1.43 -15.04 -13.73
CA LEU A 225 0.12 -14.68 -13.16
C LEU A 225 -0.63 -15.86 -12.52
N LYS A 226 -0.43 -17.08 -13.03
CA LYS A 226 -1.08 -18.29 -12.50
C LYS A 226 -0.27 -18.95 -11.41
N ASP A 227 1.05 -18.93 -11.53
CA ASP A 227 1.95 -19.69 -10.67
C ASP A 227 2.38 -18.88 -9.43
N GLU A 228 2.43 -17.55 -9.52
CA GLU A 228 2.82 -16.65 -8.42
C GLU A 228 1.99 -16.79 -7.15
N PRO A 229 0.64 -16.89 -7.19
CA PRO A 229 -0.16 -17.03 -5.98
C PRO A 229 0.22 -18.28 -5.16
N SER A 230 0.64 -19.35 -5.82
CA SER A 230 1.08 -20.58 -5.16
C SER A 230 2.43 -20.40 -4.46
N ALA A 231 3.38 -19.70 -5.10
CA ALA A 231 4.67 -19.36 -4.51
C ALA A 231 4.52 -18.38 -3.36
N LEU A 232 3.64 -17.38 -3.51
CA LEU A 232 3.30 -16.41 -2.46
C LEU A 232 2.72 -17.12 -1.23
N ALA A 233 1.76 -18.02 -1.41
CA ALA A 233 1.19 -18.79 -0.30
C ALA A 233 2.25 -19.64 0.43
N ALA A 234 3.18 -20.26 -0.32
CA ALA A 234 4.28 -21.02 0.25
C ALA A 234 5.24 -20.13 1.06
N TRP A 235 5.60 -18.96 0.52
CA TRP A 235 6.45 -17.99 1.19
C TRP A 235 5.80 -17.43 2.46
N GLN A 236 4.51 -17.05 2.39
CA GLN A 236 3.75 -16.52 3.52
C GLN A 236 3.68 -17.51 4.68
N LYS A 237 3.62 -18.82 4.38
CA LYS A 237 3.66 -19.85 5.41
C LYS A 237 5.00 -19.86 6.17
N ILE A 238 6.12 -19.69 5.47
CA ILE A 238 7.44 -19.61 6.10
C ILE A 238 7.56 -18.33 6.93
N GLU A 239 7.14 -17.19 6.38
CA GLU A 239 7.15 -15.91 7.09
C GLU A 239 6.32 -15.98 8.38
N THR A 240 5.10 -16.51 8.29
CA THR A 240 4.20 -16.66 9.45
C THR A 240 4.84 -17.55 10.52
N GLN A 241 5.44 -18.68 10.15
CA GLN A 241 6.12 -19.56 11.11
C GLN A 241 7.34 -18.89 11.76
N LYS A 242 8.12 -18.13 10.99
CA LYS A 242 9.28 -17.40 11.50
C LYS A 242 8.84 -16.31 12.47
N GLN A 243 7.76 -15.61 12.13
CA GLN A 243 7.15 -14.61 13.00
C GLN A 243 6.60 -15.24 14.28
N GLU A 244 5.87 -16.35 14.21
CA GLU A 244 5.37 -17.06 15.40
C GLU A 244 6.51 -17.51 16.32
N ARG A 245 7.63 -17.99 15.75
CA ARG A 245 8.84 -18.33 16.52
C ARG A 245 9.49 -17.10 17.15
N ALA A 246 9.48 -15.95 16.49
CA ALA A 246 9.98 -14.70 17.04
C ALA A 246 9.08 -14.16 18.16
N GLU A 247 7.76 -14.17 17.96
CA GLU A 247 6.75 -13.78 18.95
C GLU A 247 6.73 -14.75 20.16
N ALA A 248 7.06 -16.02 19.98
CA ALA A 248 7.25 -16.98 21.07
C ALA A 248 8.50 -16.69 21.92
N LYS A 249 9.54 -16.10 21.32
CA LYS A 249 10.77 -15.69 22.01
C LYS A 249 10.62 -14.34 22.71
N ASP A 250 9.87 -13.42 22.11
CA ASP A 250 9.63 -12.08 22.65
C ASP A 250 8.14 -11.74 22.66
N PRO A 251 7.47 -11.84 23.83
CA PRO A 251 6.04 -11.52 23.95
C PRO A 251 5.75 -10.03 23.73
N VAL A 252 6.76 -9.14 23.83
CA VAL A 252 6.61 -7.70 23.58
C VAL A 252 6.29 -7.46 22.09
N LEU A 253 6.86 -8.26 21.17
CA LEU A 253 6.54 -8.17 19.74
C LEU A 253 5.07 -8.52 19.46
N LYS A 254 4.55 -9.53 20.16
CA LYS A 254 3.14 -9.90 20.08
C LYS A 254 2.23 -8.80 20.64
N GLU A 255 2.59 -8.21 21.77
CA GLU A 255 1.85 -7.08 22.33
C GLU A 255 1.88 -5.85 21.43
N ALA A 256 3.02 -5.51 20.83
CA ALA A 256 3.19 -4.39 19.93
C ALA A 256 2.34 -4.55 18.65
N ARG A 257 2.27 -5.76 18.07
CA ARG A 257 1.40 -6.06 16.93
C ARG A 257 -0.08 -5.96 17.29
N GLN A 258 -0.44 -6.37 18.50
CA GLN A 258 -1.82 -6.33 18.98
C GLN A 258 -2.26 -4.93 19.43
N LYS A 259 -1.34 -3.95 19.52
CA LYS A 259 -1.73 -2.57 19.82
C LYS A 259 -2.56 -2.00 18.67
N HIS A 260 -3.82 -1.74 19.00
CA HIS A 260 -4.73 -1.10 18.08
C HIS A 260 -4.24 0.31 17.79
N SER A 261 -4.07 0.66 16.51
CA SER A 261 -3.84 2.05 16.15
C SER A 261 -5.04 2.88 16.60
N PHE A 262 -4.77 4.03 17.22
CA PHE A 262 -5.80 4.97 17.68
C PHE A 262 -6.79 5.34 16.57
N ARG A 263 -6.30 5.49 15.32
CA ARG A 263 -7.12 5.74 14.14
C ARG A 263 -8.10 4.61 13.85
N LYS A 264 -7.62 3.36 13.84
CA LYS A 264 -8.49 2.19 13.63
C LYS A 264 -9.52 2.09 14.76
N TRP A 265 -9.15 2.46 15.99
CA TRP A 265 -10.06 2.43 17.14
C TRP A 265 -11.20 3.42 16.98
N ILE A 266 -10.90 4.67 16.56
CA ILE A 266 -11.91 5.68 16.25
C ILE A 266 -12.87 5.19 15.16
N ILE A 267 -12.35 4.67 14.05
CA ILE A 267 -13.19 4.19 12.93
C ILE A 267 -14.12 3.06 13.40
N SER A 268 -13.59 2.14 14.22
CA SER A 268 -14.35 1.02 14.77
C SER A 268 -15.49 1.48 15.68
N ILE A 269 -15.41 2.67 16.28
CA ILE A 269 -16.44 3.25 17.14
C ILE A 269 -17.43 4.08 16.33
N VAL A 270 -16.92 5.01 15.50
CA VAL A 270 -17.72 6.02 14.79
C VAL A 270 -18.64 5.36 13.77
N LEU A 271 -18.16 4.39 13.00
CA LEU A 271 -18.94 3.82 11.90
C LEU A 271 -20.16 3.01 12.41
N PRO A 272 -20.03 2.11 13.41
CA PRO A 272 -21.19 1.50 14.05
C PRO A 272 -22.14 2.51 14.72
N LEU A 273 -21.61 3.53 15.40
CA LEU A 273 -22.43 4.59 16.01
C LEU A 273 -23.29 5.32 14.98
N GLN A 274 -22.69 5.72 13.85
CA GLN A 274 -23.39 6.40 12.76
C GLN A 274 -24.48 5.50 12.17
N LEU A 275 -24.15 4.23 11.87
CA LEU A 275 -25.12 3.29 11.35
C LEU A 275 -26.29 3.09 12.32
N MET A 276 -26.01 2.84 13.60
CA MET A 276 -27.04 2.68 14.63
C MET A 276 -27.90 3.95 14.77
N GLY A 277 -27.28 5.13 14.83
CA GLY A 277 -28.00 6.40 14.92
C GLY A 277 -28.92 6.66 13.73
N ILE A 278 -28.45 6.39 12.49
CA ILE A 278 -29.28 6.51 11.28
C ILE A 278 -30.46 5.54 11.34
N LEU A 279 -30.23 4.28 11.72
CA LEU A 279 -31.28 3.27 11.83
C LEU A 279 -32.30 3.63 12.91
N MET A 280 -31.84 4.09 14.08
CA MET A 280 -32.71 4.54 15.17
C MET A 280 -33.60 5.68 14.70
N PHE A 281 -33.03 6.73 14.10
CA PHE A 281 -33.79 7.86 13.57
C PHE A 281 -34.82 7.44 12.50
N ARG A 282 -34.45 6.51 11.60
CA ARG A 282 -35.38 6.02 10.58
C ARG A 282 -36.52 5.20 11.19
N VAL A 283 -36.23 4.36 12.18
CA VAL A 283 -37.24 3.53 12.85
C VAL A 283 -38.21 4.39 13.66
N THR A 284 -37.74 5.43 14.35
CA THR A 284 -38.61 6.33 15.11
C THR A 284 -39.51 7.15 14.18
N GLN A 285 -38.97 7.68 13.08
CA GLN A 285 -39.73 8.35 12.02
C GLN A 285 -40.84 7.46 11.41
N LEU A 286 -40.50 6.21 11.05
CA LEU A 286 -41.49 5.25 10.56
C LEU A 286 -42.55 4.96 11.62
N GLY A 287 -42.13 4.82 12.88
CA GLY A 287 -42.99 4.66 14.03
C GLY A 287 -44.09 5.71 14.15
N GLN A 288 -43.71 6.98 13.97
CA GLN A 288 -44.65 8.10 13.94
C GLN A 288 -45.61 7.99 12.75
N SER A 289 -45.10 7.67 11.54
CA SER A 289 -45.95 7.56 10.34
C SER A 289 -46.99 6.43 10.41
N TYR A 290 -46.67 5.33 11.11
CA TYR A 290 -47.55 4.15 11.21
C TYR A 290 -48.33 4.08 12.54
N ASN A 291 -48.26 5.13 13.38
CA ASN A 291 -48.94 5.23 14.68
C ASN A 291 -48.74 3.99 15.57
N VAL A 292 -47.50 3.53 15.69
CA VAL A 292 -47.17 2.37 16.53
C VAL A 292 -47.28 2.78 18.01
N GLN A 293 -48.35 2.35 18.67
CA GLN A 293 -48.69 2.79 20.03
C GLN A 293 -47.92 2.07 21.16
N SER A 294 -47.19 0.99 20.86
CA SER A 294 -46.50 0.19 21.89
C SER A 294 -44.99 0.43 21.88
N ALA A 295 -44.41 0.51 23.07
CA ALA A 295 -42.97 0.53 23.28
C ALA A 295 -42.38 -0.86 22.97
N ASN A 296 -42.19 -1.15 21.69
CA ASN A 296 -41.58 -2.40 21.24
C ASN A 296 -40.05 -2.28 21.34
N VAL A 297 -39.43 -3.17 22.11
CA VAL A 297 -37.97 -3.20 22.31
C VAL A 297 -37.24 -3.94 21.17
N LEU A 298 -37.94 -4.75 20.37
CA LEU A 298 -37.33 -5.60 19.34
C LEU A 298 -36.55 -4.80 18.28
N PRO A 299 -37.04 -3.65 17.76
CA PRO A 299 -36.28 -2.85 16.82
C PRO A 299 -34.96 -2.35 17.41
N GLY A 300 -34.96 -1.93 18.68
CA GLY A 300 -33.73 -1.52 19.38
C GLY A 300 -32.73 -2.66 19.50
N ILE A 301 -33.17 -3.86 19.91
CA ILE A 301 -32.31 -5.05 20.00
C ILE A 301 -31.71 -5.38 18.63
N ALA A 302 -32.51 -5.35 17.55
CA ALA A 302 -32.04 -5.64 16.20
C ALA A 302 -30.98 -4.63 15.73
N ILE A 303 -31.19 -3.33 15.96
CA ILE A 303 -30.22 -2.28 15.61
C ILE A 303 -28.90 -2.49 16.38
N PHE A 304 -28.97 -2.75 17.69
CA PHE A 304 -27.78 -3.00 18.49
C PHE A 304 -27.08 -4.33 18.12
N LEU A 305 -27.81 -5.35 17.69
CA LEU A 305 -27.17 -6.56 17.16
C LEU A 305 -26.40 -6.26 15.87
N LEU A 306 -27.01 -5.56 14.91
CA LEU A 306 -26.36 -5.17 13.65
C LEU A 306 -25.12 -4.29 13.89
N GLY A 307 -25.26 -3.28 14.75
CA GLY A 307 -24.14 -2.44 15.18
C GLY A 307 -23.03 -3.25 15.86
N GLY A 308 -23.41 -4.25 16.66
CA GLY A 308 -22.47 -5.14 17.36
C GLY A 308 -21.71 -6.03 16.39
N PHE A 309 -22.39 -6.62 15.41
CA PHE A 309 -21.74 -7.39 14.34
C PHE A 309 -20.71 -6.55 13.61
N LEU A 310 -21.07 -5.32 13.22
CA LEU A 310 -20.16 -4.41 12.53
C LEU A 310 -18.98 -3.99 13.42
N PHE A 311 -19.25 -3.60 14.67
CA PHE A 311 -18.23 -3.20 15.64
C PHE A 311 -17.20 -4.31 15.89
N PHE A 312 -17.66 -5.53 16.20
CA PHE A 312 -16.77 -6.65 16.45
C PHE A 312 -16.09 -7.15 15.17
N PHE A 313 -16.74 -7.04 14.01
CA PHE A 313 -16.12 -7.35 12.72
C PHE A 313 -14.94 -6.42 12.41
N LEU A 314 -15.10 -5.11 12.63
CA LEU A 314 -14.00 -4.13 12.48
C LEU A 314 -12.84 -4.41 13.44
N LEU A 315 -13.13 -4.98 14.61
CA LEU A 315 -12.14 -5.38 15.62
C LEU A 315 -11.69 -6.84 15.53
N LYS A 316 -12.07 -7.58 14.48
CA LYS A 316 -11.87 -9.04 14.40
C LYS A 316 -10.43 -9.49 14.68
N ASN A 317 -9.45 -8.74 14.15
CA ASN A 317 -8.02 -9.07 14.28
C ASN A 317 -7.45 -8.77 15.68
N HIS A 318 -8.18 -8.04 16.51
CA HIS A 318 -7.78 -7.62 17.85
C HIS A 318 -8.85 -7.94 18.90
N LEU A 319 -9.77 -8.85 18.61
CA LEU A 319 -10.99 -9.05 19.40
C LEU A 319 -10.67 -9.50 20.83
N ARG A 320 -10.92 -8.61 21.81
CA ARG A 320 -10.73 -8.84 23.25
C ARG A 320 -12.07 -8.71 24.00
N TRP A 321 -12.20 -9.40 25.12
CA TRP A 321 -13.46 -9.45 25.89
C TRP A 321 -13.89 -8.07 26.40
N HIS A 322 -12.95 -7.20 26.77
CA HIS A 322 -13.25 -5.85 27.28
C HIS A 322 -13.94 -4.95 26.23
N TYR A 323 -13.84 -5.26 24.93
CA TYR A 323 -14.56 -4.51 23.90
C TYR A 323 -16.07 -4.74 23.96
N MET A 324 -16.54 -5.80 24.61
CA MET A 324 -17.96 -5.93 24.95
C MET A 324 -18.39 -4.83 25.92
N LEU A 325 -17.57 -4.46 26.90
CA LEU A 325 -17.87 -3.35 27.81
C LEU A 325 -17.89 -2.02 27.07
N THR A 326 -16.92 -1.78 26.18
CA THR A 326 -16.91 -0.57 25.35
C THR A 326 -18.15 -0.47 24.45
N TYR A 327 -18.51 -1.55 23.78
CA TYR A 327 -19.70 -1.57 22.93
C TYR A 327 -20.99 -1.39 23.73
N TYR A 328 -21.08 -2.01 24.89
CA TYR A 328 -22.22 -1.82 25.80
C TYR A 328 -22.35 -0.36 26.25
N ALA A 329 -21.23 0.30 26.59
CA ALA A 329 -21.25 1.72 26.93
C ALA A 329 -21.76 2.59 25.77
N MET A 330 -21.43 2.25 24.51
CA MET A 330 -21.96 2.93 23.33
C MET A 330 -23.47 2.71 23.17
N VAL A 331 -23.95 1.48 23.39
CA VAL A 331 -25.37 1.13 23.35
C VAL A 331 -26.16 1.87 24.43
N LEU A 332 -25.63 1.96 25.66
CA LEU A 332 -26.22 2.74 26.74
C LEU A 332 -26.28 4.23 26.42
N PHE A 333 -25.21 4.79 25.84
CA PHE A 333 -25.17 6.18 25.43
C PHE A 333 -26.25 6.49 24.39
N LEU A 334 -26.41 5.64 23.37
CA LEU A 334 -27.47 5.78 22.38
C LEU A 334 -28.86 5.59 22.99
N GLY A 335 -29.03 4.62 23.89
CA GLY A 335 -30.28 4.41 24.60
C GLY A 335 -30.69 5.61 25.45
N PHE A 336 -29.72 6.26 26.10
CA PHE A 336 -29.95 7.50 26.85
C PHE A 336 -30.40 8.64 25.94
N ILE A 337 -29.76 8.81 24.77
CA ILE A 337 -30.22 9.77 23.76
C ILE A 337 -31.66 9.47 23.33
N SER A 338 -32.01 8.20 23.12
CA SER A 338 -33.39 7.82 22.78
C SER A 338 -34.39 8.09 23.90
N PHE A 339 -34.01 7.95 25.18
CA PHE A 339 -34.89 8.34 26.28
C PHE A 339 -35.17 9.84 26.29
N ILE A 340 -34.15 10.67 26.05
CA ILE A 340 -34.34 12.13 25.92
C ILE A 340 -35.24 12.43 24.72
N ALA A 341 -35.02 11.76 23.59
CA ALA A 341 -35.83 11.94 22.39
C ALA A 341 -37.26 11.36 22.52
N ALA A 342 -37.57 10.56 23.55
CA ALA A 342 -38.86 9.91 23.66
C ALA A 342 -40.03 10.90 23.82
N GLU A 343 -39.77 12.08 24.39
CA GLU A 343 -40.79 13.14 24.51
C GLU A 343 -41.26 13.66 23.14
N THR A 344 -40.37 13.67 22.14
CA THR A 344 -40.66 14.18 20.80
C THR A 344 -40.90 13.08 19.77
N GLU A 345 -40.22 11.94 19.90
CA GLU A 345 -40.22 10.82 18.95
C GLU A 345 -41.17 9.66 19.32
N GLY A 346 -41.76 9.70 20.52
CA GLY A 346 -42.84 8.79 20.93
C GLY A 346 -42.38 7.41 21.43
N ALA A 347 -43.32 6.45 21.48
CA ALA A 347 -43.18 5.18 22.19
C ALA A 347 -42.03 4.29 21.69
N LEU A 348 -41.65 4.38 20.41
CA LEU A 348 -40.56 3.58 19.85
C LEU A 348 -39.18 4.06 20.28
N ALA A 349 -38.98 5.36 20.51
CA ALA A 349 -37.75 5.88 21.10
C ALA A 349 -37.59 5.38 22.54
N LEU A 350 -38.69 5.32 23.30
CA LEU A 350 -38.71 4.69 24.63
C LEU A 350 -38.38 3.19 24.54
N GLY A 351 -38.96 2.46 23.57
CA GLY A 351 -38.64 1.05 23.31
C GLY A 351 -37.17 0.80 22.97
N ILE A 352 -36.54 1.66 22.15
CA ILE A 352 -35.11 1.60 21.84
C ILE A 352 -34.26 1.91 23.09
N GLY A 353 -34.66 2.92 23.88
CA GLY A 353 -34.03 3.23 25.17
C GLY A 353 -34.06 2.03 26.11
N SER A 354 -35.23 1.40 26.31
CA SER A 354 -35.39 0.21 27.13
C SER A 354 -34.59 -0.99 26.60
N ALA A 355 -34.52 -1.16 25.27
CA ALA A 355 -33.71 -2.21 24.64
C ALA A 355 -32.22 -2.09 25.03
N SER A 356 -31.70 -0.88 25.22
CA SER A 356 -30.29 -0.66 25.60
C SER A 356 -29.96 -1.24 26.97
N LEU A 357 -30.91 -1.20 27.91
CA LEU A 357 -30.76 -1.76 29.26
C LEU A 357 -30.81 -3.29 29.25
N LEU A 358 -31.57 -3.88 28.33
CA LEU A 358 -31.69 -5.33 28.16
C LEU A 358 -30.56 -5.92 27.31
N PHE A 359 -29.86 -5.10 26.54
CA PHE A 359 -28.85 -5.54 25.57
C PHE A 359 -27.65 -6.33 26.15
N PRO A 360 -27.22 -6.18 27.42
CA PRO A 360 -26.17 -7.03 28.01
C PRO A 360 -26.45 -8.54 27.87
N ALA A 361 -27.72 -8.95 27.89
CA ALA A 361 -28.10 -10.35 27.73
C ALA A 361 -27.83 -10.89 26.32
N PHE A 362 -27.65 -10.02 25.33
CA PHE A 362 -27.51 -10.37 23.91
C PHE A 362 -26.15 -10.01 23.31
N ILE A 363 -25.33 -9.21 23.99
CA ILE A 363 -24.05 -8.71 23.46
C ILE A 363 -23.05 -9.82 23.09
N TRP A 364 -23.14 -10.98 23.75
CA TRP A 364 -22.27 -12.11 23.47
C TRP A 364 -22.53 -12.75 22.09
N ILE A 365 -23.73 -12.58 21.52
CA ILE A 365 -24.12 -13.17 20.23
C ILE A 365 -23.20 -12.66 19.10
N PRO A 366 -23.13 -11.35 18.79
CA PRO A 366 -22.26 -10.86 17.73
C PRO A 366 -20.77 -11.09 18.06
N TYR A 367 -20.38 -11.01 19.35
CA TYR A 367 -19.00 -11.27 19.76
C TYR A 367 -18.55 -12.71 19.43
N VAL A 368 -19.32 -13.73 19.84
CA VAL A 368 -18.98 -15.14 19.61
C VAL A 368 -19.06 -15.48 18.13
N ALA A 369 -20.06 -14.95 17.41
CA ALA A 369 -20.20 -15.17 15.98
C ALA A 369 -18.96 -14.69 15.21
N ILE A 370 -18.49 -13.46 15.46
CA ILE A 370 -17.28 -12.93 14.80
C ILE A 370 -16.02 -13.68 15.24
N LYS A 371 -15.91 -14.04 16.53
CA LYS A 371 -14.77 -14.81 17.05
C LYS A 371 -14.61 -16.17 16.36
N LYS A 372 -15.71 -16.82 15.98
CA LYS A 372 -15.71 -18.11 15.28
C LYS A 372 -15.55 -18.00 13.76
N MET A 373 -15.65 -16.81 13.18
CA MET A 373 -15.43 -16.65 11.73
C MET A 373 -13.97 -16.90 11.39
N PRO A 374 -13.65 -17.76 10.40
CA PRO A 374 -12.29 -17.98 9.96
C PRO A 374 -11.63 -16.64 9.61
N GLN A 375 -10.40 -16.43 10.05
CA GLN A 375 -9.67 -15.23 9.69
C GLN A 375 -9.51 -15.22 8.17
N PRO A 376 -9.91 -14.13 7.47
CA PRO A 376 -9.44 -13.95 6.12
C PRO A 376 -7.91 -13.94 6.20
N ALA A 377 -7.25 -14.70 5.32
CA ALA A 377 -5.80 -14.64 5.21
C ALA A 377 -5.39 -13.15 5.17
N PRO A 378 -4.42 -12.70 5.99
CA PRO A 378 -4.03 -11.31 6.05
C PRO A 378 -3.63 -10.86 4.64
N ASP A 379 -4.48 -10.04 4.03
CA ASP A 379 -4.37 -9.46 2.69
C ASP A 379 -3.64 -10.32 1.64
N SER A 380 -4.22 -11.48 1.32
CA SER A 380 -4.11 -12.02 -0.04
C SER A 380 -5.09 -11.28 -0.96
N LYS A 381 -4.98 -9.95 -1.05
CA LYS A 381 -5.59 -9.23 -2.18
C LYS A 381 -4.52 -9.14 -3.27
N PRO A 382 -4.48 -10.06 -4.25
CA PRO A 382 -4.24 -9.61 -5.59
C PRO A 382 -5.42 -8.68 -5.88
N LYS A 383 -5.22 -7.35 -5.82
CA LYS A 383 -6.21 -6.45 -6.41
C LYS A 383 -6.18 -6.79 -7.90
N ASP A 384 -7.31 -7.31 -8.36
CA ASP A 384 -7.50 -7.92 -9.65
C ASP A 384 -6.84 -7.13 -10.78
N ALA A 385 -6.24 -7.92 -11.66
CA ALA A 385 -6.03 -7.58 -13.04
C ALA A 385 -7.30 -6.97 -13.64
N ALA A 386 -7.27 -5.67 -13.88
CA ALA A 386 -7.87 -4.99 -15.01
C ALA A 386 -7.49 -3.52 -14.85
N TRP A 387 -6.65 -3.00 -15.75
CA TRP A 387 -6.69 -1.69 -16.41
C TRP A 387 -5.35 -1.44 -17.11
#